data_AF-A0A354PDH3-F1
#
_entry.id   AF-A0A354PDH3-F1
#
_cell.length_a   1.000
_cell.length_b   1.000
_cell.length_c   1.000
_cell.angle_alpha   90.00
_cell.angle_beta   90.00
_cell.angle_gamma   90.00
#
_symmetry.space_group_name_H-M   'P 1'
#
loop_
_entity.id
_entity.type
_entity.pdbx_description
1 polymer ?
#
loop_
_entity_poly.entity_id
_entity_poly.type
_entity_poly.pdbx_seq_one_letter_code
_entity_poly.pdbx_strand_id
1 'polypeptide(L)'
;MTKILTAELIDWANDYLENDQRHAQFEALGASCFGVFGAEQGKVSTQVRNLQSIVNTAVRFADIEFFIKNQLGRDNDAAKKWARLAPHPLEQLKQLADETNPAGQCCSVPGSLQASAKELVVPLRLYLAQGWVRGVVGGYMFAKAQRENLIQQG
;
A
#
# COMPACT_ATOMS: atom_id res chain seq x y z
N MET A 1 4.73 13.75 -22.95
CA MET A 1 3.82 12.59 -23.06
C MET A 1 3.86 11.84 -21.75
N THR A 2 2.71 11.70 -21.06
CA THR A 2 2.58 10.80 -19.91
C THR A 2 2.69 9.38 -20.45
N LYS A 3 3.72 8.63 -20.04
CA LYS A 3 3.84 7.23 -20.43
C LYS A 3 2.77 6.41 -19.69
N ILE A 4 1.94 5.69 -20.42
CA ILE A 4 0.85 4.86 -19.90
C ILE A 4 1.30 3.40 -19.90
N LEU A 5 0.85 2.62 -18.93
CA LEU A 5 1.10 1.17 -18.89
C LEU A 5 0.49 0.47 -20.11
N THR A 6 1.16 -0.56 -20.61
CA THR A 6 0.60 -1.46 -21.62
C THR A 6 -0.46 -2.36 -20.98
N ALA A 7 -1.40 -2.87 -21.78
CA ALA A 7 -2.41 -3.81 -21.29
C ALA A 7 -1.78 -5.02 -20.60
N GLU A 8 -0.75 -5.61 -21.21
CA GLU A 8 -0.04 -6.78 -20.66
C GLU A 8 0.60 -6.51 -19.29
N LEU A 9 1.11 -5.29 -19.06
CA LEU A 9 1.66 -4.91 -17.75
C LEU A 9 0.55 -4.66 -16.73
N ILE A 10 -0.60 -4.15 -17.16
CA ILE A 10 -1.77 -3.97 -16.29
C ILE A 10 -2.29 -5.34 -15.86
N ASP A 11 -2.46 -6.27 -16.80
CA ASP A 11 -2.93 -7.63 -16.52
C ASP A 11 -1.98 -8.34 -15.56
N TRP A 12 -0.67 -8.32 -15.84
CA TRP A 12 0.33 -8.85 -14.91
C TRP A 12 0.26 -8.18 -13.53
N ALA A 13 0.12 -6.84 -13.48
CA ALA A 13 0.07 -6.13 -12.21
C ALA A 13 -1.19 -6.48 -11.41
N ASN A 14 -2.33 -6.71 -12.07
CA ASN A 14 -3.55 -7.15 -11.41
C ASN A 14 -3.38 -8.58 -10.87
N ASP A 15 -2.91 -9.52 -11.68
CA ASP A 15 -2.62 -10.90 -11.24
C ASP A 15 -1.64 -10.92 -10.05
N TYR A 16 -0.62 -10.06 -10.12
CA TYR A 16 0.35 -9.89 -9.06
C TYR A 16 -0.29 -9.39 -7.75
N LEU A 17 -1.21 -8.43 -7.83
CA LEU A 17 -1.91 -7.84 -6.68
C LEU A 17 -2.98 -8.76 -6.09
N GLU A 18 -3.61 -9.58 -6.94
CA GLU A 18 -4.71 -10.47 -6.60
C GLU A 18 -4.25 -11.84 -6.10
N ASN A 19 -2.95 -12.12 -6.13
CA ASN A 19 -2.40 -13.32 -5.51
C ASN A 19 -2.80 -13.41 -4.02
N ASP A 20 -3.40 -14.54 -3.63
CA ASP A 20 -3.93 -14.79 -2.28
C ASP A 20 -2.97 -14.40 -1.15
N GLN A 21 -1.68 -14.69 -1.31
CA GLN A 21 -0.67 -14.40 -0.30
C GLN A 21 -0.50 -12.88 -0.11
N ARG A 22 -0.44 -12.11 -1.20
CA ARG A 22 -0.30 -10.65 -1.11
C ARG A 22 -1.56 -10.00 -0.64
N HIS A 23 -2.70 -10.45 -1.14
CA HIS A 23 -3.99 -9.96 -0.70
C HIS A 23 -4.12 -10.09 0.83
N ALA A 24 -3.84 -11.28 1.37
CA ALA A 24 -3.83 -11.52 2.82
C ALA A 24 -2.82 -10.64 3.57
N GLN A 25 -1.61 -10.43 3.02
CA GLN A 25 -0.60 -9.54 3.62
C GLN A 25 -1.06 -8.07 3.68
N PHE A 26 -1.73 -7.58 2.63
CA PHE A 26 -2.24 -6.21 2.58
C PHE A 26 -3.41 -6.05 3.55
N GLU A 27 -4.31 -7.03 3.60
CA GLU A 27 -5.42 -7.05 4.56
C GLU A 27 -4.92 -7.09 6.01
N ALA A 28 -3.92 -7.92 6.31
CA ALA A 28 -3.32 -8.02 7.64
C ALA A 28 -2.67 -6.69 8.07
N LEU A 29 -2.01 -5.99 7.14
CA LEU A 29 -1.53 -4.63 7.40
C LEU A 29 -2.70 -3.67 7.66
N GLY A 30 -3.79 -3.78 6.91
CA GLY A 30 -5.03 -3.05 7.16
C GLY A 30 -5.61 -3.27 8.56
N ALA A 31 -5.69 -4.52 9.00
CA ALA A 31 -6.12 -4.87 10.36
C ALA A 31 -5.18 -4.29 11.42
N SER A 32 -3.87 -4.31 11.16
CA SER A 32 -2.85 -3.71 12.04
C SER A 32 -2.99 -2.18 12.11
N CYS A 33 -3.27 -1.52 10.98
CA CYS A 33 -3.63 -0.09 10.95
C CYS A 33 -4.84 0.19 11.85
N PHE A 34 -5.86 -0.66 11.83
CA PHE A 34 -7.04 -0.49 12.70
C PHE A 34 -6.68 -0.69 14.17
N GLY A 35 -5.88 -1.71 14.51
CA GLY A 35 -5.41 -1.94 15.88
C GLY A 35 -4.60 -0.77 16.46
N VAL A 36 -3.82 -0.06 15.62
CA VAL A 36 -2.98 1.06 16.03
C VAL A 36 -3.71 2.40 16.03
N PHE A 37 -4.43 2.70 14.95
CA PHE A 37 -5.07 4.01 14.78
C PHE A 37 -6.48 4.05 15.37
N GLY A 38 -7.19 2.93 15.39
CA GLY A 38 -8.59 2.83 15.80
C GLY A 38 -9.53 3.53 14.82
N ALA A 39 -10.77 3.74 15.25
CA ALA A 39 -11.74 4.63 14.59
C ALA A 39 -11.85 5.94 15.37
N GLU A 40 -12.05 7.04 14.65
CA GLU A 40 -12.26 8.38 15.22
C GLU A 40 -13.76 8.68 15.18
N GLN A 41 -14.46 8.56 16.31
CA GLN A 41 -15.92 8.75 16.40
C GLN A 41 -16.71 7.88 15.39
N GLY A 42 -16.32 6.60 15.26
CA GLY A 42 -16.93 5.66 14.29
C GLY A 42 -16.52 5.92 12.84
N LYS A 43 -15.66 6.90 12.56
CA LYS A 43 -15.13 7.19 11.23
C LYS A 43 -13.73 6.58 11.04
N VAL A 44 -13.37 6.38 9.78
CA VAL A 44 -12.00 6.01 9.38
C VAL A 44 -11.01 7.04 9.92
N SER A 45 -9.92 6.55 10.53
CA SER A 45 -8.87 7.42 11.05
C SER A 45 -8.31 8.31 9.95
N THR A 46 -8.07 9.57 10.31
CA THR A 46 -7.44 10.55 9.42
C THR A 46 -6.07 10.08 8.92
N GLN A 47 -5.34 9.26 9.70
CA GLN A 47 -4.03 8.72 9.28
C GLN A 47 -4.15 7.77 8.08
N VAL A 48 -5.14 6.87 8.12
CA VAL A 48 -5.39 5.91 7.03
C VAL A 48 -5.90 6.63 5.79
N ARG A 49 -6.79 7.61 5.96
CA ARG A 49 -7.27 8.45 4.85
C ARG A 49 -6.12 9.22 4.18
N ASN A 50 -5.21 9.78 4.97
CA ASN A 50 -4.05 10.51 4.45
C ASN A 50 -3.10 9.59 3.67
N LEU A 51 -2.87 8.36 4.17
CA LEU A 51 -2.09 7.35 3.44
C LEU A 51 -2.73 7.00 2.09
N GLN A 52 -4.03 6.73 2.07
CA GLN A 52 -4.76 6.46 0.83
C GLN A 52 -4.68 7.64 -0.14
N SER A 53 -4.85 8.86 0.36
CA SER A 53 -4.77 10.07 -0.45
C SER A 53 -3.40 10.21 -1.10
N ILE A 54 -2.30 10.16 -0.32
CA ILE A 54 -0.96 10.37 -0.88
C ILE A 54 -0.61 9.30 -1.91
N VAL A 55 -0.97 8.04 -1.67
CA VAL A 55 -0.71 6.95 -2.62
C VAL A 55 -1.47 7.17 -3.94
N ASN A 56 -2.73 7.58 -3.86
CA ASN A 56 -3.55 7.80 -5.06
C ASN A 56 -3.12 9.04 -5.86
N THR A 57 -2.51 10.04 -5.21
CA THR A 57 -2.09 11.29 -5.87
C THR A 57 -0.60 11.38 -6.14
N ALA A 58 0.20 10.39 -5.71
CA ALA A 58 1.66 10.44 -5.87
C ALA A 58 2.07 10.44 -7.34
N VAL A 59 2.99 11.35 -7.68
CA VAL A 59 3.63 11.40 -9.00
C VAL A 59 4.95 10.61 -8.99
N ARG A 60 5.59 10.48 -7.82
CA ARG A 60 6.79 9.68 -7.63
C ARG A 60 6.55 8.64 -6.55
N PHE A 61 7.01 7.42 -6.77
CA PHE A 61 6.88 6.34 -5.79
C PHE A 61 7.55 6.69 -4.44
N ALA A 62 8.70 7.38 -4.49
CA ALA A 62 9.43 7.81 -3.30
C ALA A 62 8.64 8.78 -2.40
N ASP A 63 7.66 9.52 -2.95
CA ASP A 63 6.84 10.44 -2.17
C ASP A 63 5.96 9.69 -1.15
N ILE A 64 5.58 8.44 -1.46
CA ILE A 64 4.80 7.56 -0.59
C ILE A 64 5.65 7.12 0.60
N GLU A 65 6.87 6.65 0.35
CA GLU A 65 7.81 6.28 1.42
C GLU A 65 8.17 7.48 2.29
N PHE A 66 8.41 8.63 1.66
CA PHE A 66 8.74 9.87 2.35
C PHE A 66 7.59 10.33 3.24
N PHE A 67 6.34 10.19 2.79
CA PHE A 67 5.18 10.48 3.63
C PHE A 67 5.20 9.66 4.93
N ILE A 68 5.43 8.34 4.86
CA ILE A 68 5.46 7.46 6.04
C ILE A 68 6.62 7.87 6.96
N LYS A 69 7.83 8.07 6.40
CA LYS A 69 9.02 8.48 7.17
C LYS A 69 8.80 9.84 7.86
N ASN A 70 8.12 10.78 7.19
CA ASN A 70 7.80 12.08 7.78
C ASN A 70 6.78 12.02 8.92
N GLN A 71 5.92 11.00 8.97
CA GLN A 71 5.06 10.82 10.13
C GLN A 71 5.85 10.44 11.39
N LEU A 72 7.01 9.81 11.22
CA LEU A 72 7.90 9.40 12.32
C LEU A 72 8.66 10.57 12.95
N GLY A 73 8.97 11.60 12.15
CA GLY A 73 9.77 12.74 12.60
C GLY A 73 8.98 13.80 13.40
N ARG A 74 7.72 13.54 13.75
CA ARG A 74 6.86 14.48 14.48
C ARG A 74 6.87 14.15 15.97
N ASP A 75 6.68 15.16 16.81
CA ASP A 75 6.52 14.96 18.26
C ASP A 75 5.05 15.03 18.66
N ASN A 76 4.30 13.97 18.34
CA ASN A 76 2.91 13.83 18.74
C ASN A 76 2.49 12.36 18.83
N ASP A 77 1.28 12.10 19.33
CA ASP A 77 0.77 10.73 19.50
C ASP A 77 0.57 9.98 18.18
N ALA A 78 0.29 10.70 17.09
CA ALA A 78 0.21 10.09 15.77
C ALA A 78 1.59 9.53 15.35
N ALA A 79 2.68 10.25 15.64
CA ALA A 79 4.04 9.79 15.37
C ALA A 79 4.39 8.53 16.16
N LYS A 80 4.01 8.44 17.43
CA LYS A 80 4.19 7.24 18.26
C LYS A 80 3.43 6.04 17.68
N LYS A 81 2.21 6.26 17.19
CA LYS A 81 1.41 5.23 16.50
C LYS A 81 2.08 4.80 15.19
N TRP A 82 2.54 5.74 14.38
CA TRP A 82 3.29 5.45 13.17
C TRP A 82 4.59 4.69 13.44
N ALA A 83 5.32 5.01 14.51
CA ALA A 83 6.55 4.30 14.87
C ALA A 83 6.33 2.79 15.10
N ARG A 84 5.16 2.41 15.65
CA ARG A 84 4.80 1.00 15.84
C ARG A 84 4.47 0.29 14.52
N LEU A 85 3.92 1.02 13.56
CA LEU A 85 3.39 0.45 12.32
C LEU A 85 4.38 0.50 11.16
N ALA A 86 5.19 1.56 11.07
CA ALA A 86 5.96 1.96 9.89
C ALA A 86 6.92 0.91 9.31
N PRO A 87 7.52 -0.02 10.08
CA PRO A 87 8.32 -1.09 9.47
C PRO A 87 7.55 -1.88 8.41
N HIS A 88 6.28 -2.21 8.65
CA HIS A 88 5.47 -3.04 7.75
C HIS A 88 5.13 -2.39 6.40
N PRO A 89 4.54 -1.18 6.32
CA PRO A 89 4.26 -0.54 5.03
C PRO A 89 5.53 -0.17 4.28
N LEU A 90 6.62 0.21 4.97
CA LEU A 90 7.90 0.49 4.32
C LEU A 90 8.51 -0.78 3.69
N GLU A 91 8.43 -1.91 4.39
CA GLU A 91 8.88 -3.20 3.85
C GLU A 91 8.04 -3.62 2.63
N GLN A 92 6.71 -3.53 2.71
CA GLN A 92 5.84 -3.87 1.57
C GLN A 92 6.09 -2.95 0.37
N LEU A 93 6.26 -1.63 0.56
CA LEU A 93 6.61 -0.71 -0.51
C LEU A 93 7.97 -1.04 -1.14
N LYS A 94 8.96 -1.39 -0.32
CA LYS A 94 10.27 -1.84 -0.80
C LYS A 94 10.13 -3.10 -1.66
N GLN A 95 9.35 -4.08 -1.23
CA GLN A 95 9.07 -5.29 -2.01
C GLN A 95 8.45 -4.94 -3.36
N LEU A 96 7.42 -4.09 -3.42
CA LEU A 96 6.85 -3.62 -4.70
C LEU A 96 7.90 -2.96 -5.61
N ALA A 97 8.81 -2.16 -5.03
CA ALA A 97 9.87 -1.51 -5.80
C ALA A 97 10.91 -2.51 -6.33
N ASP A 98 11.29 -3.50 -5.53
CA ASP A 98 12.28 -4.51 -5.89
C ASP A 98 11.73 -5.46 -6.96
N GLU A 99 10.48 -5.88 -6.81
CA GLU A 99 9.84 -6.85 -7.70
C GLU A 99 9.51 -6.27 -9.09
N THR A 100 9.44 -4.95 -9.20
CA THR A 100 9.31 -4.23 -10.46
C THR A 100 10.64 -3.78 -11.06
N ASN A 101 11.76 -4.01 -10.39
CA ASN A 101 13.07 -3.59 -10.88
C ASN A 101 13.64 -4.65 -11.84
N PRO A 102 13.74 -4.39 -13.16
CA PRO A 102 14.18 -5.41 -14.12
C PRO A 102 15.66 -5.80 -13.98
N ALA A 103 16.46 -4.99 -13.28
CA ALA A 103 17.84 -5.30 -12.95
C ALA A 103 17.99 -5.92 -11.55
N GLY A 104 16.89 -6.06 -10.80
CA GLY A 104 16.87 -6.60 -9.45
C GLY A 104 16.83 -8.13 -9.44
N GLN A 105 17.47 -8.73 -8.44
CA GLN A 105 17.46 -10.18 -8.24
C GLN A 105 16.07 -10.74 -7.94
N CYS A 106 15.17 -9.90 -7.40
CA CYS A 106 13.81 -10.28 -7.02
C CYS A 106 12.76 -9.87 -8.06
N CYS A 107 13.15 -9.56 -9.32
CA CYS A 107 12.17 -9.13 -10.31
C CYS A 107 11.14 -10.22 -10.59
N SER A 108 9.87 -9.92 -10.34
CA SER A 108 8.75 -10.82 -10.56
C SER A 108 8.04 -10.57 -11.91
N VAL A 109 8.51 -9.59 -12.68
CA VAL A 109 7.99 -9.27 -14.02
C VAL A 109 8.45 -10.34 -15.01
N PRO A 110 7.53 -10.95 -15.79
CA PRO A 110 7.86 -11.94 -16.81
C PRO A 110 8.92 -11.42 -17.79
N GLY A 111 9.84 -12.28 -18.22
CA GLY A 111 10.92 -11.91 -19.13
C GLY A 111 10.45 -11.22 -20.41
N SER A 112 9.31 -11.63 -20.96
CA SER A 112 8.67 -11.00 -22.12
C SER A 112 8.26 -9.54 -21.89
N LEU A 113 8.01 -9.13 -20.65
CA LEU A 113 7.53 -7.80 -20.27
C LEU A 113 8.62 -6.90 -19.67
N GLN A 114 9.82 -7.43 -19.41
CA GLN A 114 10.90 -6.71 -18.71
C GLN A 114 11.34 -5.43 -19.44
N ALA A 115 11.37 -5.44 -20.77
CA ALA A 115 11.73 -4.24 -21.55
C ALA A 115 10.71 -3.11 -21.32
N SER A 116 9.41 -3.42 -21.47
CA SER A 116 8.31 -2.49 -21.20
C SER A 116 8.30 -2.02 -19.74
N ALA A 117 8.49 -2.95 -18.80
CA ALA A 117 8.57 -2.63 -17.38
C ALA A 117 9.75 -1.71 -17.05
N LYS A 118 10.90 -1.87 -17.71
CA LYS A 118 12.05 -0.96 -17.55
C LYS A 118 11.70 0.45 -18.00
N GLU A 119 11.05 0.59 -19.14
CA GLU A 119 10.65 1.91 -19.68
C GLU A 119 9.52 2.59 -18.91
N LEU A 120 8.70 1.78 -18.23
CA LEU A 120 7.47 2.17 -17.55
C LEU A 120 7.52 1.90 -16.03
N VAL A 121 8.72 1.79 -15.46
CA VAL A 121 8.93 1.36 -14.07
C VAL A 121 8.22 2.26 -13.06
N VAL A 122 8.21 3.58 -13.29
CA VAL A 122 7.54 4.53 -12.39
C VAL A 122 6.02 4.39 -12.45
N PRO A 123 5.36 4.46 -13.63
CA PRO A 123 3.93 4.14 -13.74
C PRO A 123 3.55 2.79 -13.13
N LEU A 124 4.36 1.75 -13.35
CA LEU A 124 4.09 0.41 -12.84
C LEU A 124 4.11 0.36 -11.32
N ARG A 125 5.14 0.95 -10.69
CA ARG A 125 5.26 1.04 -9.24
C ARG A 125 4.11 1.82 -8.60
N LEU A 126 3.69 2.93 -9.21
CA LEU A 126 2.55 3.70 -8.72
C LEU A 126 1.25 2.91 -8.84
N TYR A 127 1.05 2.19 -9.94
CA TYR A 127 -0.12 1.32 -10.12
C TYR A 127 -0.18 0.21 -9.05
N LEU A 128 0.95 -0.45 -8.78
CA LEU A 128 1.05 -1.43 -7.71
C LEU A 128 0.82 -0.82 -6.32
N ALA A 129 1.36 0.37 -6.04
CA ALA A 129 1.11 1.06 -4.78
C ALA A 129 -0.38 1.38 -4.59
N GLN A 130 -1.07 1.78 -5.66
CA GLN A 130 -2.52 2.03 -5.62
C GLN A 130 -3.30 0.74 -5.33
N GLY A 131 -2.91 -0.39 -5.94
CA GLY A 131 -3.47 -1.71 -5.59
C GLY A 131 -3.23 -2.09 -4.14
N TRP A 132 -1.99 -1.93 -3.69
CA TRP A 132 -1.58 -2.16 -2.31
C TRP A 132 -2.42 -1.37 -1.31
N VAL A 133 -2.57 -0.06 -1.50
CA VAL A 133 -3.34 0.76 -0.54
C VAL A 133 -4.82 0.42 -0.55
N ARG A 134 -5.39 -0.04 -1.68
CA ARG A 134 -6.76 -0.57 -1.72
C ARG A 134 -6.91 -1.80 -0.82
N GLY A 135 -5.96 -2.74 -0.88
CA GLY A 135 -5.94 -3.91 0.01
C GLY A 135 -5.82 -3.53 1.48
N VAL A 136 -4.91 -2.61 1.81
CA VAL A 136 -4.71 -2.09 3.19
C VAL A 136 -5.97 -1.40 3.71
N VAL A 137 -6.60 -0.54 2.92
CA VAL A 137 -7.83 0.14 3.33
C VAL A 137 -8.99 -0.85 3.46
N GLY A 138 -9.07 -1.85 2.56
CA GLY A 138 -10.05 -2.94 2.65
C GLY A 138 -9.94 -3.70 3.97
N GLY A 139 -8.74 -4.17 4.33
CA GLY A 139 -8.49 -4.86 5.60
C GLY A 139 -8.78 -3.99 6.83
N TYR A 140 -8.45 -2.70 6.77
CA TYR A 140 -8.80 -1.75 7.83
C TYR A 140 -10.32 -1.64 8.02
N MET A 141 -11.06 -1.48 6.91
CA MET A 141 -12.53 -1.34 6.93
C MET A 141 -13.20 -2.62 7.43
N PHE A 142 -12.70 -3.78 7.02
CA PHE A 142 -13.18 -5.07 7.50
C PHE A 142 -12.98 -5.24 9.01
N ALA A 143 -11.77 -4.97 9.51
CA ALA A 143 -11.47 -5.03 10.94
C ALA A 143 -12.32 -4.05 11.77
N LYS A 144 -12.58 -2.85 11.23
CA LYS A 144 -13.50 -1.88 11.84
C LYS A 144 -14.92 -2.43 11.92
N ALA A 145 -15.46 -2.94 10.81
CA ALA A 145 -16.82 -3.48 10.75
C ALA A 145 -17.02 -4.66 11.71
N GLN A 146 -16.03 -5.56 11.82
CA GLN A 146 -16.08 -6.65 12.81
C GLN A 146 -16.19 -6.12 14.23
N ARG A 147 -15.40 -5.10 14.60
CA ARG A 147 -15.45 -4.51 15.95
C ARG A 147 -16.81 -3.86 16.23
N GLU A 148 -17.40 -3.19 15.26
CA GLU A 148 -18.70 -2.53 15.40
C GLU A 148 -19.83 -3.54 15.56
N ASN A 149 -19.82 -4.64 14.79
CA ASN A 149 -20.79 -5.71 14.91
C ASN A 149 -20.75 -6.40 16.28
N LEU A 150 -19.55 -6.61 16.84
CA LEU A 150 -19.39 -7.19 18.18
C LEU A 150 -19.97 -6.29 19.28
N ILE A 151 -19.92 -4.97 19.13
CA ILE A 151 -20.48 -4.01 20.10
C ILE A 151 -22.01 -4.00 20.04
N GLN A 152 -22.62 -4.24 18.87
CA GLN A 152 -24.08 -4.23 18.72
C GLN A 152 -24.77 -5.50 19.25
N GLN A 153 -24.01 -6.57 19.48
CA GLN A 153 -24.52 -7.87 19.93
C GLN A 153 -24.34 -8.13 21.44
N GLY A 154 -23.64 -7.25 22.15
CA GLY A 154 -23.41 -7.34 23.61
C GLY A 154 -24.13 -6.24 24.36
#